data_AF-A0A7W0S1J6-F1
#
_entry.id   AF-A0A7W0S1J6-F1
#
_cell.length_a   1.000
_cell.length_b   1.000
_cell.length_c   1.000
_cell.angle_alpha   90.00
_cell.angle_beta   90.00
_cell.angle_gamma   90.00
#
_symmetry.space_group_name_H-M   'P 1'
#
loop_
_entity.id
_entity.type
_entity.pdbx_description
1 polymer ?
#
loop_
_entity_poly.entity_id
_entity_poly.type
_entity_poly.pdbx_seq_one_letter_code
_entity_poly.pdbx_strand_id
1 'polypeptide(L)' 'MGRLKVPLLACAVVVVALVATGCGGSSGGDEDTLVFGTAADPTALDGALISDGESIRVLYQMTEG' A
#
# COMPACT_ATOMS: atom_id res chain seq x y z
N MET A 1 -31.23 33.61 20.83
CA MET A 1 -30.20 33.21 19.82
C MET A 1 -29.13 32.24 20.33
N GLY A 2 -28.96 31.99 21.64
CA GLY A 2 -27.92 31.07 22.15
C GLY A 2 -28.29 29.57 22.13
N ARG A 3 -29.57 29.23 22.32
CA ARG A 3 -30.02 27.84 22.52
C ARG A 3 -29.93 26.94 21.29
N LEU A 4 -29.98 27.51 20.08
CA LEU A 4 -29.83 26.78 18.81
C LEU A 4 -28.36 26.58 18.41
N LYS A 5 -27.46 27.44 18.89
CA LYS A 5 -26.03 27.40 18.55
C LYS A 5 -25.29 26.29 19.30
N VAL A 6 -25.76 25.93 20.50
CA VAL A 6 -25.20 24.86 21.34
C VAL A 6 -25.31 23.47 20.70
N PRO A 7 -26.49 23.00 20.21
CA PRO A 7 -26.58 21.69 19.56
C PRO A 7 -25.83 21.67 18.22
N LEU A 8 -25.81 22.78 17.49
CA LEU A 8 -25.07 22.90 16.24
C LEU A 8 -23.56 22.80 16.45
N LEU A 9 -23.04 23.45 17.50
CA LEU A 9 -21.62 23.36 17.88
C LEU A 9 -21.26 21.94 18.33
N ALA A 10 -22.13 21.27 19.10
CA ALA A 10 -21.91 19.89 19.54
C ALA A 10 -21.83 18.92 18.35
N CYS A 11 -22.74 19.04 17.38
CA CYS A 11 -22.69 18.25 16.15
C CYS A 11 -21.40 18.51 15.35
N ALA A 12 -20.99 19.77 15.22
CA ALA A 12 -19.75 20.11 14.51
C ALA A 12 -18.51 19.47 15.16
N VAL A 13 -18.44 19.47 16.50
CA VAL A 13 -17.33 18.83 17.24
C VAL A 13 -17.31 17.32 17.03
N VAL A 14 -18.48 16.66 17.06
CA VAL A 14 -18.59 15.22 16.83
C VAL A 14 -18.16 14.85 15.41
N VAL A 15 -18.58 15.62 14.40
CA VAL A 15 -18.18 15.40 13.01
C VAL A 15 -16.67 15.54 12.84
N VAL A 16 -16.06 16.57 13.43
CA VAL A 16 -14.61 16.76 13.36
C VAL A 16 -13.86 15.63 14.04
N ALA A 17 -14.33 15.13 15.19
CA ALA A 17 -13.71 14.01 15.89
C ALA A 17 -13.79 12.70 15.09
N LEU A 18 -14.91 12.44 14.41
CA LEU A 18 -15.09 11.27 13.54
C LEU A 18 -14.19 11.34 12.30
N VAL A 19 -14.07 12.50 11.66
CA VAL A 19 -13.18 12.69 10.51
C VAL A 19 -11.71 12.55 10.91
N ALA A 20 -11.32 13.08 12.07
CA ALA A 20 -9.95 13.01 12.56
C ALA A 20 -9.51 11.58 12.92
N THR A 21 -10.43 10.73 13.40
CA THR A 21 -10.11 9.35 13.82
C THR A 21 -10.27 8.32 12.70
N GLY A 22 -11.03 8.63 11.64
CA GLY A 22 -11.30 7.70 10.54
C GLY A 22 -10.20 7.60 9.47
N CYS A 23 -9.24 8.51 9.43
CA CYS A 23 -8.24 8.60 8.34
C CYS A 23 -6.84 8.06 8.70
N GLY A 24 -6.71 7.31 9.80
CA GLY A 24 -5.43 6.86 10.37
C GLY A 24 -5.13 5.36 10.23
N GLY A 25 -5.91 4.63 9.42
CA GLY A 25 -5.72 3.19 9.25
C GLY A 25 -4.67 2.88 8.19
N SER A 26 -3.39 2.84 8.56
CA SER A 26 -2.41 2.07 7.78
C SER A 26 -2.64 0.58 8.07
N SER A 27 -3.73 0.02 7.53
CA SER A 27 -3.92 -1.45 7.49
C SER A 27 -3.06 -2.02 6.36
N GLY A 28 -1.75 -1.84 6.46
CA GLY A 28 -0.77 -2.67 5.78
C GLY A 28 -0.03 -3.40 6.90
N GLY A 29 -0.13 -4.72 6.94
CA GLY A 29 0.58 -5.50 7.95
C GLY A 29 2.07 -5.15 7.94
N ASP A 30 2.71 -5.19 9.12
CA ASP A 30 4.15 -4.96 9.34
C ASP A 30 5.04 -6.06 8.69
N GLU A 31 4.59 -6.62 7.57
CA GLU A 31 5.19 -7.75 6.89
C GLU A 31 6.08 -7.24 5.76
N ASP A 32 7.38 -7.10 6.05
CA ASP A 32 8.39 -6.69 5.05
C ASP A 32 8.72 -7.81 4.04
N THR A 33 8.07 -8.97 4.13
CA THR A 33 8.37 -10.16 3.33
C THR A 33 7.19 -10.58 2.50
N LEU A 34 7.42 -10.70 1.19
CA LEU A 34 6.46 -11.24 0.24
C LEU A 34 7.01 -12.53 -0.36
N VAL A 35 6.17 -13.57 -0.44
CA VAL A 35 6.52 -14.86 -1.05
C VAL A 35 5.59 -15.12 -2.23
N PHE A 36 6.18 -15.30 -3.41
CA PHE A 36 5.45 -15.57 -4.65
C PHE A 36 5.89 -16.90 -5.26
N GLY A 37 4.95 -17.62 -5.87
CA GLY A 37 5.27 -18.77 -6.70
C GLY A 37 5.77 -18.35 -8.09
N THR A 38 6.57 -19.21 -8.70
CA THR A 38 7.06 -19.07 -10.09
C THR A 38 6.51 -20.21 -10.96
N ALA A 39 6.39 -19.97 -12.26
CA ALA A 39 5.89 -20.97 -13.20
C ALA A 39 6.99 -21.97 -13.62
N ALA A 40 8.25 -21.54 -13.63
CA ALA A 40 9.42 -22.35 -13.99
C ALA A 40 10.71 -21.68 -13.46
N ASP A 41 11.80 -22.44 -13.37
CA ASP A 41 13.09 -21.89 -12.93
C ASP A 41 13.63 -20.84 -13.93
N PRO A 42 14.24 -19.74 -13.46
CA PRO A 42 14.89 -18.76 -14.32
C PRO A 42 16.10 -19.39 -15.03
N THR A 43 16.21 -19.15 -16.33
CA THR A 43 17.24 -19.80 -17.17
C THR A 43 18.52 -18.99 -17.30
N ALA A 44 18.46 -17.66 -17.10
CA ALA A 44 19.60 -16.76 -17.12
C ALA A 44 19.42 -15.59 -16.14
N LEU A 45 20.51 -15.11 -15.53
CA LEU A 45 20.52 -13.94 -14.65
C LEU A 45 21.38 -12.77 -15.19
N ASP A 46 22.05 -12.98 -16.32
CA ASP A 46 22.73 -11.91 -17.05
C ASP A 46 21.72 -11.23 -17.98
N GLY A 47 21.43 -9.95 -17.73
CA GLY A 47 20.43 -9.19 -18.49
C GLY A 47 20.70 -9.10 -20.00
N ALA A 48 21.95 -9.26 -20.44
CA ALA A 48 22.28 -9.33 -21.86
C ALA A 48 21.90 -10.67 -22.52
N LEU A 49 21.65 -11.71 -21.72
CA LEU A 49 21.38 -13.08 -22.16
C LEU A 49 19.93 -13.53 -21.91
N ILE A 50 19.09 -12.68 -21.33
CA ILE A 50 17.68 -13.00 -21.05
C ILE A 50 16.86 -13.08 -22.34
N SER A 51 16.04 -14.14 -22.44
CA SER A 51 15.10 -14.33 -23.56
C SER A 51 13.71 -14.83 -23.12
N ASP A 52 13.48 -15.00 -21.81
CA ASP A 52 12.24 -15.53 -21.26
C ASP A 52 11.61 -14.64 -20.18
N GLY A 53 10.33 -14.89 -19.91
CA GLY A 53 9.52 -14.09 -18.97
C GLY A 53 9.77 -14.39 -17.49
N GLU A 54 10.30 -15.56 -17.13
CA GLU A 54 10.55 -15.89 -15.73
C GLU A 54 11.89 -15.30 -15.26
N SER A 55 12.93 -15.34 -16.09
CA SER A 55 14.22 -14.70 -15.83
C SER A 55 14.10 -13.17 -15.71
N ILE A 56 13.33 -12.51 -16.58
CA ILE A 56 13.18 -11.04 -16.53
C ILE A 56 12.44 -10.59 -15.26
N ARG A 57 11.52 -11.42 -14.74
CA ARG A 57 10.76 -11.12 -13.52
C ARG A 57 11.66 -11.02 -12.30
N VAL A 58 12.69 -11.87 -12.22
CA VAL A 58 13.70 -11.81 -11.17
C VAL A 58 14.68 -10.67 -11.41
N LEU A 59 15.14 -10.47 -12.66
CA LEU A 59 16.09 -9.40 -12.98
C LEU A 59 15.55 -8.01 -12.62
N TYR A 60 14.28 -7.74 -12.89
CA TYR A 60 13.65 -6.45 -12.60
C TYR A 60 13.62 -6.11 -11.10
N GLN A 61 13.65 -7.13 -10.23
CA GLN A 61 13.75 -6.92 -8.78
C GLN A 61 15.19 -6.66 -8.31
N MET A 62 16.20 -7.07 -9.09
CA MET A 62 17.61 -6.91 -8.74
C MET A 62 18.25 -5.66 -9.35
N THR A 63 17.77 -5.23 -10.53
CA THR A 63 18.38 -4.15 -11.31
C THR A 63 17.35 -3.14 -11.79
N GLU A 64 17.77 -1.89 -11.90
CA GLU A 64 17.01 -0.79 -12.50
C GLU A 64 17.54 -0.49 -13.91
N GLY A 65 16.69 0.10 -14.77
CA GLY A 65 17.00 0.47 -16.16
C GLY A 65 17.13 1.96 -16.37
#